data_AF-A0A7Z9S511-F1
#
_entry.id   AF-A0A7Z9S511-F1
#
_cell.length_a   1.000
_cell.length_b   1.000
_cell.length_c   1.000
_cell.angle_alpha   90.00
_cell.angle_beta   90.00
_cell.angle_gamma   90.00
#
_symmetry.space_group_name_H-M   'P 1'
#
loop_
_entity.id
_entity.type
_entity.pdbx_description
1 polymer ?
#
loop_
_entity_poly.entity_id
_entity_poly.type
_entity_poly.pdbx_seq_one_letter_code
_entity_poly.pdbx_strand_id
1 'polypeptide(L)'
;MHDKDYLLSLLDYTVWANEEYFKQIRDLPPGEVTKQRPSLMNNILISVNHMLVIEKVWLSHMKGGKHSFDKLQTILHENLDDLMAAKKEMDVETRSYV
;
A
#
# COMPACT_ATOMS: atom_id res chain seq x y z
N MET A 1 25.73 8.02 -1.84
CA MET A 1 24.95 8.17 -3.08
C MET A 1 24.09 6.93 -3.17
N HIS A 2 22.76 7.07 -3.12
CA HIS A 2 21.87 5.92 -3.21
C HIS A 2 21.82 5.51 -4.69
N ASP A 3 22.51 4.42 -5.02
CA ASP A 3 22.54 3.88 -6.38
C ASP A 3 21.30 3.02 -6.64
N LYS A 4 21.21 2.47 -7.87
CA LYS A 4 20.07 1.66 -8.28
C LYS A 4 19.86 0.45 -7.38
N ASP A 5 20.95 -0.22 -6.97
CA ASP A 5 20.87 -1.42 -6.14
C ASP A 5 20.33 -1.11 -4.75
N TYR A 6 20.71 0.02 -4.16
CA TYR A 6 20.11 0.48 -2.92
C TYR A 6 18.59 0.69 -3.06
N LEU A 7 18.14 1.35 -4.13
CA LEU A 7 16.70 1.56 -4.36
C LEU A 7 15.94 0.24 -4.54
N LEU A 8 16.51 -0.70 -5.32
CA LEU A 8 15.92 -2.02 -5.51
C LEU A 8 15.81 -2.80 -4.20
N SER A 9 16.80 -2.69 -3.30
CA SER A 9 16.74 -3.34 -1.99
C SER A 9 15.62 -2.81 -1.10
N LEU A 10 15.31 -1.50 -1.19
CA LEU A 10 14.17 -0.91 -0.47
C LEU A 10 12.83 -1.40 -1.05
N LEU A 11 12.74 -1.58 -2.36
CA LEU A 11 11.55 -2.15 -2.99
C LEU A 11 11.36 -3.63 -2.62
N ASP A 12 12.45 -4.40 -2.55
CA ASP A 12 12.42 -5.80 -2.08
C ASP A 12 11.95 -5.88 -0.62
N TYR A 13 12.42 -4.95 0.22
CA TYR A 13 11.93 -4.81 1.59
C TYR A 13 10.42 -4.50 1.64
N THR A 14 9.92 -3.60 0.79
CA THR A 14 8.49 -3.28 0.74
C THR A 14 7.64 -4.50 0.38
N VAL A 15 8.07 -5.32 -0.58
CA VAL A 15 7.39 -6.57 -0.94
C VAL A 15 7.30 -7.51 0.27
N TRP A 16 8.43 -7.76 0.94
CA TRP A 16 8.46 -8.59 2.14
C TRP A 16 7.56 -8.03 3.25
N ALA A 17 7.64 -6.72 3.51
CA ALA A 17 6.85 -6.08 4.55
C ALA A 17 5.35 -6.19 4.25
N ASN A 18 4.93 -5.96 3.00
CA ASN A 18 3.55 -6.16 2.54
C ASN A 18 3.08 -7.59 2.87
N GLU A 19 3.85 -8.62 2.52
CA GLU A 19 3.48 -10.00 2.81
C GLU A 19 3.33 -10.29 4.32
N GLU A 20 4.28 -9.82 5.13
CA GLU A 20 4.27 -10.06 6.57
C GLU A 20 3.09 -9.40 7.27
N TYR A 21 2.84 -8.10 7.04
CA TYR A 21 1.74 -7.45 7.76
C TYR A 21 0.37 -7.90 7.24
N PHE A 22 0.21 -8.21 5.94
CA PHE A 22 -1.07 -8.76 5.45
C PHE A 22 -1.38 -10.13 6.05
N LYS A 23 -0.36 -10.97 6.27
CA LYS A 23 -0.52 -12.23 7.00
C LYS A 23 -1.07 -11.98 8.40
N GLN A 24 -0.45 -11.07 9.17
CA GLN A 24 -0.93 -10.74 10.52
C GLN A 24 -2.34 -10.14 10.53
N ILE A 25 -2.66 -9.28 9.56
CA ILE A 25 -4.00 -8.67 9.45
C ILE A 25 -5.08 -9.72 9.17
N ARG A 26 -4.79 -10.72 8.33
CA ARG A 26 -5.73 -11.83 8.05
C ARG A 26 -6.00 -12.70 9.28
N ASP A 27 -5.01 -12.84 10.16
CA ASP A 27 -5.13 -13.65 11.38
C ASP A 27 -5.89 -12.92 12.51
N LEU A 28 -6.27 -11.65 12.30
CA LEU A 28 -7.03 -10.89 13.29
C LEU A 28 -8.46 -11.44 13.47
N PRO A 29 -9.03 -11.34 14.68
CA PRO A 29 -10.43 -11.67 14.91
C PRO A 29 -11.39 -10.91 13.97
N PRO A 30 -12.53 -11.51 13.61
CA PRO A 30 -13.54 -10.85 12.78
C PRO A 30 -13.90 -9.45 13.31
N GLY A 31 -13.90 -8.46 12.41
CA GLY A 31 -14.24 -7.07 12.72
C GLY A 31 -13.07 -6.21 13.23
N GLU A 32 -11.93 -6.77 13.65
CA GLU A 32 -10.80 -5.96 14.13
C GLU A 32 -10.18 -5.07 13.04
N VAL A 33 -10.26 -5.51 11.78
CA VAL A 33 -9.76 -4.79 10.60
C VAL A 33 -10.51 -3.47 10.36
N THR A 34 -11.83 -3.49 10.55
CA THR A 34 -12.73 -2.35 10.31
C THR A 34 -13.13 -1.59 11.58
N LYS A 35 -12.78 -2.14 12.75
CA LYS A 35 -13.00 -1.55 14.07
C LYS A 35 -12.46 -0.12 14.13
N GLN A 36 -13.32 0.79 14.56
CA GLN A 36 -12.97 2.21 14.76
C GLN A 36 -11.97 2.36 15.89
N ARG A 37 -10.96 3.20 15.67
CA ARG A 37 -9.86 3.52 16.58
C ARG A 37 -9.62 5.02 16.54
N PRO A 38 -9.25 5.65 17.67
CA PRO A 38 -8.93 7.08 17.71
C PRO A 38 -7.56 7.33 17.06
N SER A 39 -7.51 7.28 15.73
CA SER A 39 -6.32 7.54 14.91
C SER A 39 -6.69 8.33 13.65
N LEU A 40 -5.70 8.96 13.01
CA LEU A 40 -5.92 9.71 11.76
C LEU A 40 -6.52 8.84 10.65
N MET A 41 -6.26 7.53 10.65
CA MET A 41 -6.77 6.60 9.63
C MET A 41 -8.06 5.90 10.06
N ASN A 42 -8.58 6.13 11.26
CA ASN A 42 -9.79 5.53 11.85
C ASN A 42 -9.77 4.00 12.04
N ASN A 43 -9.23 3.20 11.13
CA ASN A 43 -9.12 1.74 11.25
C ASN A 43 -7.96 1.16 10.42
N ILE A 44 -7.77 -0.16 10.52
CA ILE A 44 -6.67 -0.86 9.84
C ILE A 44 -6.90 -0.88 8.33
N LEU A 45 -8.14 -1.13 7.88
CA LEU A 45 -8.47 -1.19 6.45
C LEU A 45 -8.10 0.09 5.69
N ILE A 46 -8.44 1.26 6.24
CA ILE A 46 -8.09 2.56 5.66
C ILE A 46 -6.58 2.73 5.66
N SER A 47 -5.90 2.34 6.74
CA SER A 47 -4.43 2.45 6.84
C SER A 47 -3.72 1.66 5.73
N VAL A 48 -4.13 0.40 5.47
CA VAL A 48 -3.49 -0.41 4.43
C VAL A 48 -3.88 0.00 3.02
N ASN A 49 -5.10 0.51 2.81
CA ASN A 49 -5.50 1.14 1.54
C ASN A 49 -4.66 2.40 1.27
N HIS A 50 -4.42 3.21 2.31
CA HIS A 50 -3.64 4.43 2.18
C HIS A 50 -2.22 4.19 1.65
N MET A 51 -1.60 3.07 2.05
CA MET A 51 -0.28 2.69 1.53
C MET A 51 -0.31 2.51 0.00
N LEU A 52 -1.30 1.79 -0.54
CA LEU A 52 -1.47 1.62 -1.99
C LEU A 52 -1.79 2.96 -2.69
N VAL A 53 -2.64 3.79 -2.09
CA VAL A 53 -2.99 5.11 -2.63
C VAL A 53 -1.75 5.98 -2.80
N ILE A 54 -0.89 6.05 -1.77
CA ILE A 54 0.32 6.87 -1.80
C ILE A 54 1.34 6.35 -2.81
N GLU A 55 1.51 5.03 -2.92
CA GLU A 55 2.34 4.47 -3.99
C GLU A 55 1.83 4.90 -5.37
N LYS A 56 0.51 4.81 -5.62
CA LYS A 56 -0.10 5.22 -6.90
C LYS A 56 0.06 6.71 -7.18
N VAL A 57 -0.06 7.55 -6.15
CA VAL A 57 0.19 9.00 -6.23
C VAL A 57 1.62 9.27 -6.68
N TRP A 58 2.61 8.70 -5.99
CA TRP A 58 4.02 8.97 -6.29
C TRP A 58 4.45 8.40 -7.63
N LEU A 59 4.04 7.18 -7.97
CA LEU A 59 4.37 6.60 -9.27
C LEU A 59 3.76 7.41 -10.43
N SER A 60 2.53 7.93 -10.26
CA SER A 60 1.91 8.82 -11.24
C SER A 60 2.74 10.09 -11.45
N HIS A 61 3.18 10.73 -10.36
CA HIS A 61 4.03 11.93 -10.45
C HIS A 61 5.38 11.64 -11.07
N MET A 62 6.03 10.52 -10.71
CA MET A 62 7.31 10.11 -11.30
C MET A 62 7.19 9.87 -12.81
N LYS A 63 6.07 9.33 -13.28
CA LYS A 63 5.76 9.16 -14.71
C LYS A 63 5.34 10.47 -15.42
N GLY A 64 5.33 11.60 -14.73
CA GLY A 64 4.88 12.90 -15.27
C GLY A 64 3.36 13.03 -15.44
N GLY A 65 2.59 12.12 -14.83
CA GLY A 65 1.13 12.10 -14.86
C GLY A 65 0.48 12.83 -13.69
N LYS A 66 -0.86 12.78 -13.64
CA LYS A 66 -1.68 13.23 -12.51
C LYS A 66 -2.42 12.04 -11.89
N HIS A 67 -2.76 12.12 -10.61
CA HIS A 67 -3.65 11.18 -9.94
C HIS A 67 -5.02 11.83 -9.66
N SER A 68 -6.04 11.01 -9.40
CA SER A 68 -7.41 11.45 -9.12
C SER A 68 -7.77 11.49 -7.63
N PHE A 69 -6.90 11.02 -6.73
CA PHE A 69 -7.18 10.95 -5.29
C PHE A 69 -7.17 12.33 -4.64
N ASP A 70 -8.23 12.65 -3.90
CA ASP A 70 -8.45 13.93 -3.22
C ASP A 70 -8.60 13.80 -1.69
N LYS A 71 -8.67 12.56 -1.17
CA LYS A 71 -8.87 12.26 0.25
C LYS A 71 -7.77 11.35 0.80
N LEU A 72 -7.30 11.68 2.01
CA LEU A 72 -6.31 10.89 2.74
C LEU A 72 -6.80 9.46 3.01
N GLN A 73 -8.06 9.32 3.41
CA GLN A 73 -8.69 8.06 3.84
C GLN A 73 -9.42 7.34 2.68
N THR A 74 -8.88 7.44 1.46
CA THR A 74 -9.48 6.77 0.29
C THR A 74 -9.41 5.26 0.44
N ILE A 75 -10.53 4.56 0.24
CA ILE A 75 -10.60 3.10 0.16
C ILE A 75 -10.72 2.71 -1.32
N LEU A 76 -9.75 1.97 -1.83
CA LEU A 76 -9.77 1.39 -3.18
C LEU A 76 -10.35 -0.02 -3.17
N HIS A 77 -10.08 -0.76 -2.10
CA HIS A 77 -10.48 -2.15 -1.93
C HIS A 77 -10.99 -2.37 -0.51
N GLU A 78 -12.25 -2.74 -0.37
CA GLU A 78 -12.88 -3.13 0.90
C GLU A 78 -12.44 -4.56 1.31
N ASN A 79 -12.17 -5.41 0.33
CA ASN A 79 -11.69 -6.77 0.53
C ASN A 79 -10.15 -6.80 0.61
N LEU A 80 -9.61 -7.49 1.62
CA LEU A 80 -8.16 -7.57 1.85
C LEU A 80 -7.40 -8.36 0.78
N ASP A 81 -8.02 -9.36 0.16
CA ASP A 81 -7.38 -10.16 -0.88
C ASP A 81 -7.28 -9.38 -2.19
N ASP A 82 -8.32 -8.62 -2.54
CA ASP A 82 -8.29 -7.67 -3.66
C ASP A 82 -7.22 -6.59 -3.42
N LEU A 83 -7.13 -6.06 -2.20
CA LEU A 83 -6.10 -5.09 -1.84
C LEU A 83 -4.69 -5.69 -1.95
N MET A 84 -4.48 -6.92 -1.48
CA MET A 84 -3.19 -7.60 -1.57
C MET A 84 -2.80 -7.86 -3.03
N ALA A 85 -3.76 -8.27 -3.87
CA ALA A 85 -3.52 -8.46 -5.31
C ALA A 85 -3.08 -7.13 -5.96
N ALA A 86 -3.81 -6.04 -5.69
CA ALA A 86 -3.47 -4.72 -6.21
C ALA A 86 -2.11 -4.20 -5.71
N LYS A 87 -1.72 -4.51 -4.46
CA LYS A 87 -0.38 -4.18 -3.95
C LYS A 87 0.72 -4.95 -4.65
N LYS A 88 0.53 -6.26 -4.92
CA LYS A 88 1.50 -7.05 -5.70
C LYS A 88 1.69 -6.52 -7.12
N GLU A 89 0.60 -6.11 -7.78
CA GLU A 89 0.68 -5.45 -9.08
C GLU A 89 1.48 -4.15 -9.00
N MET A 90 1.23 -3.35 -7.95
CA MET A 90 1.92 -2.09 -7.72
C MET A 90 3.43 -2.27 -7.43
N ASP A 91 3.79 -3.31 -6.67
CA ASP A 91 5.18 -3.66 -6.38
C ASP A 91 5.94 -3.99 -7.68
N VAL A 92 5.33 -4.77 -8.58
CA VAL A 92 5.89 -5.09 -9.90
C VAL A 92 6.01 -3.84 -10.78
N GLU A 93 4.98 -3.00 -10.81
CA GLU A 93 4.96 -1.77 -11.61
C GLU A 93 6.04 -0.79 -11.15
N THR A 94 6.18 -0.60 -9.84
CA THR A 94 7.17 0.30 -9.22
C THR A 94 8.58 -0.22 -9.44
N ARG A 95 8.81 -1.52 -9.26
CA ARG A 95 10.12 -2.13 -9.54
C ARG A 95 10.52 -1.98 -11.01
N SER A 96 9.58 -2.13 -11.94
CA SER A 96 9.85 -1.99 -13.37
C SER A 96 10.21 -0.56 -13.79
N TYR A 97 9.87 0.43 -12.97
CA TYR A 97 10.18 1.83 -13.21
C TYR A 97 11.62 2.20 -12.79
N VAL A 98 12.20 1.50 -11.81
CA VAL A 98 13.55 1.76 -11.26
C VAL A 98 14.63 1.09 -12.11
#